data_AF-A0A5Y3QAU9-F1
#
_entry.id   AF-A0A5Y3QAU9-F1
#
_cell.length_a   1.000
_cell.length_b   1.000
_cell.length_c   1.000
_cell.angle_alpha   90.00
_cell.angle_beta   90.00
_cell.angle_gamma   90.00
#
_symmetry.space_group_name_H-M   'P 1'
#
loop_
_entity.id
_entity.type
_entity.pdbx_description
1 polymer ?
#
loop_
_entity_poly.entity_id
_entity_poly.type
_entity_poly.pdbx_seq_one_letter_code
_entity_poly.pdbx_strand_id
1 'polypeptide(L)'
;LRKVASGMASQKHLRSTYFSTPSTLAHGAYPFWSGELFNKGRASAADRIEIDISHRALAGGLLCADGQWRQIVTIEDALAGGCTLFDLDQLRRENSDEDFKNLFMCEFVDDKASVFPFEELQRCMVDVMETWE
;
A
#
# COMPACT_ATOMS: atom_id res chain seq x y z
N LEU A 1 3.59 -4.22 12.18
CA LEU A 1 4.53 -3.11 12.42
C LEU A 1 3.86 -1.82 12.92
N ARG A 2 2.80 -1.30 12.26
CA ARG A 2 2.12 -0.05 12.68
C ARG A 2 1.74 0.02 14.17
N LYS A 3 1.07 -1.00 14.71
CA LYS A 3 0.55 -1.01 16.10
C LYS A 3 1.64 -0.77 17.16
N VAL A 4 2.81 -1.39 16.99
CA VAL A 4 3.92 -1.21 17.93
C VAL A 4 4.62 0.13 17.73
N ALA A 5 4.80 0.56 16.48
CA ALA A 5 5.36 1.87 16.15
C ALA A 5 4.48 3.03 16.70
N SER A 6 3.16 2.88 16.67
CA SER A 6 2.25 3.89 17.25
C SER A 6 2.38 4.04 18.76
N GLY A 7 2.81 3.00 19.48
CA GLY A 7 3.11 3.13 20.91
C GLY A 7 4.33 4.03 21.17
N MET A 8 5.39 3.86 20.36
CA MET A 8 6.61 4.65 20.45
C MET A 8 6.38 6.12 20.06
N ALA A 9 5.57 6.37 19.03
CA ALA A 9 5.28 7.71 18.51
C ALA A 9 4.11 8.42 19.22
N SER A 10 3.78 8.05 20.46
CA SER A 10 2.61 8.57 21.20
C SER A 10 2.77 10.03 21.67
N GLN A 11 3.98 10.58 21.66
CA GLN A 11 4.24 11.96 22.07
C GLN A 11 3.87 12.94 20.96
N LYS A 12 3.17 14.04 21.28
CA LYS A 12 2.63 15.03 20.33
C LYS A 12 3.63 15.59 19.31
N HIS A 13 4.90 15.69 19.70
CA HIS A 13 5.95 16.24 18.84
C HIS A 13 6.56 15.21 17.87
N LEU A 14 6.19 13.92 18.01
CA LEU A 14 6.65 12.84 17.14
C LEU A 14 5.66 12.62 15.99
N ARG A 15 6.19 12.16 14.85
CA ARG A 15 5.42 11.83 13.64
C ARG A 15 5.80 10.44 13.15
N SER A 16 4.80 9.62 12.82
CA SER A 16 4.99 8.38 12.09
C SER A 16 4.90 8.65 10.59
N THR A 17 5.91 8.23 9.83
CA THR A 17 5.93 8.31 8.37
C THR A 17 6.20 6.92 7.82
N TYR A 18 5.37 6.50 6.86
CA TYR A 18 5.48 5.20 6.21
C TYR A 18 5.79 5.41 4.72
N PHE A 19 6.78 4.70 4.22
CA PHE A 19 7.10 4.62 2.79
C PHE A 19 6.97 3.17 2.37
N SER A 20 6.27 2.93 1.26
CA SER A 20 6.03 1.60 0.72
C SER A 20 5.70 1.73 -0.76
N THR A 21 6.01 0.70 -1.53
CA THR A 21 5.25 0.41 -2.75
C THR A 21 3.93 -0.23 -2.34
N PRO A 22 2.80 0.10 -3.01
CA PRO A 22 1.56 -0.63 -2.80
C PRO A 22 1.76 -2.06 -3.27
N SER A 23 1.17 -2.99 -2.55
CA SER A 23 1.14 -4.40 -2.92
C SER A 23 -0.24 -4.70 -3.49
N THR A 24 -0.84 -5.80 -3.06
CA THR A 24 -2.19 -6.20 -3.44
C THR A 24 -3.25 -5.73 -2.45
N LEU A 25 -4.52 -5.82 -2.85
CA LEU A 25 -5.67 -5.48 -2.02
C LEU A 25 -5.80 -6.36 -0.77
N ALA A 26 -5.35 -7.63 -0.80
CA ALA A 26 -5.38 -8.51 0.37
C ALA A 26 -4.26 -8.24 1.37
N HIS A 27 -3.26 -7.42 1.02
CA HIS A 27 -2.17 -7.13 1.93
C HIS A 27 -2.63 -6.33 3.16
N GLY A 28 -2.11 -6.67 4.34
CA GLY A 28 -2.56 -6.11 5.61
C GLY A 28 -2.36 -4.60 5.79
N ALA A 29 -1.60 -3.94 4.90
CA ALA A 29 -1.48 -2.48 4.87
C ALA A 29 -2.64 -1.80 4.14
N TYR A 30 -3.32 -2.48 3.21
CA TYR A 30 -4.38 -1.89 2.40
C TYR A 30 -5.52 -1.30 3.25
N PRO A 31 -6.07 -1.99 4.27
CA PRO A 31 -7.13 -1.41 5.11
C PRO A 31 -6.70 -0.13 5.84
N PHE A 32 -5.42 0.00 6.17
CA PHE A 32 -4.89 1.22 6.77
C PHE A 32 -4.78 2.35 5.75
N TRP A 33 -4.30 2.03 4.53
CA TRP A 33 -4.20 2.99 3.44
C TRP A 33 -5.57 3.48 2.96
N SER A 34 -6.52 2.57 2.69
CA SER A 34 -7.86 2.87 2.14
C SER A 34 -8.81 3.55 3.14
N GLY A 35 -8.49 3.53 4.43
CA GLY A 35 -9.37 4.06 5.49
C GLY A 35 -10.37 3.02 6.04
N GLU A 36 -10.41 1.80 5.50
CA GLU A 36 -11.26 0.72 6.03
C GLU A 36 -10.97 0.43 7.51
N LEU A 37 -9.71 0.51 7.91
CA LEU A 37 -9.30 0.32 9.30
C LEU A 37 -9.79 1.44 10.21
N PHE A 38 -9.94 2.66 9.70
CA PHE A 38 -10.66 3.73 10.42
C PHE A 38 -12.12 3.35 10.52
N ASN A 39 -12.77 2.90 9.45
CA ASN A 39 -14.19 2.54 9.48
C ASN A 39 -14.52 1.33 10.38
N LYS A 40 -13.53 0.49 10.70
CA LYS A 40 -13.70 -0.69 11.55
C LYS A 40 -14.33 -0.34 12.91
N GLY A 41 -15.46 -0.96 13.21
CA GLY A 41 -16.20 -0.77 14.47
C GLY A 41 -17.20 0.40 14.48
N ARG A 42 -17.32 1.16 13.39
CA ARG A 42 -18.30 2.25 13.27
C ARG A 42 -19.62 1.72 12.70
N ALA A 43 -20.70 1.94 13.46
CA ALA A 43 -22.01 1.34 13.21
C ALA A 43 -22.81 2.07 12.13
N SER A 44 -22.77 3.41 12.11
CA SER A 44 -23.53 4.20 11.14
C SER A 44 -22.70 4.52 9.89
N ALA A 45 -23.35 4.66 8.75
CA ALA A 45 -22.72 5.15 7.53
C ALA A 45 -22.23 6.61 7.68
N ALA A 46 -22.88 7.40 8.53
CA ALA A 46 -22.51 8.79 8.79
C ALA A 46 -21.17 8.94 9.54
N ASP A 47 -20.77 7.92 10.31
CA ASP A 47 -19.49 7.91 11.02
C ASP A 47 -18.34 7.38 10.16
N ARG A 48 -18.65 6.75 9.03
CA ARG A 48 -17.67 6.19 8.10
C ARG A 48 -17.21 7.25 7.11
N ILE A 49 -15.99 7.07 6.65
CA ILE A 49 -15.39 7.92 5.62
C ILE A 49 -15.15 7.12 4.35
N GLU A 50 -15.11 7.81 3.23
CA GLU A 50 -14.59 7.30 1.97
C GLU A 50 -13.39 8.18 1.59
N ILE A 51 -12.27 7.53 1.25
CA ILE A 51 -11.05 8.23 0.85
C ILE A 51 -10.84 7.91 -0.63
N ASP A 52 -10.83 8.94 -1.48
CA ASP A 52 -10.36 8.80 -2.85
C ASP A 52 -8.85 8.55 -2.83
N ILE A 53 -8.47 7.29 -3.04
CA ILE A 53 -7.08 6.84 -3.07
C ILE A 53 -6.48 6.84 -4.48
N SER A 54 -7.13 7.49 -5.45
CA SER A 54 -6.57 7.64 -6.79
C SER A 54 -5.32 8.51 -6.78
N HIS A 55 -4.40 8.23 -7.72
CA HIS A 55 -3.23 9.07 -7.95
C HIS A 55 -3.61 10.54 -8.15
N ARG A 56 -4.66 10.82 -8.95
CA ARG A 56 -5.17 12.18 -9.18
C ARG A 56 -5.49 12.92 -7.88
N ALA A 57 -6.11 12.25 -6.91
CA ALA A 57 -6.47 12.86 -5.63
C ALA A 57 -5.25 13.06 -4.72
N LEU A 58 -4.25 12.17 -4.80
CA LEU A 58 -3.17 12.07 -3.83
C LEU A 58 -1.78 12.49 -4.35
N ALA A 59 -1.60 12.82 -5.62
CA ALA A 59 -0.30 13.19 -6.20
C ALA A 59 0.33 14.42 -5.50
N GLY A 60 -0.50 15.42 -5.20
CA GLY A 60 -0.09 16.63 -4.47
C GLY A 60 0.02 16.47 -2.95
N GLY A 61 -0.32 15.28 -2.43
CA GLY A 61 -0.48 15.04 -1.01
C GLY A 61 -1.76 15.65 -0.44
N LEU A 62 -2.43 14.93 0.46
CA LEU A 62 -3.72 15.32 1.03
C LEU A 62 -3.83 14.90 2.49
N LEU A 63 -4.33 15.80 3.35
CA LEU A 63 -4.80 15.44 4.68
C LEU A 63 -6.23 14.87 4.55
N CYS A 64 -6.36 13.56 4.71
CA CYS A 64 -7.63 12.86 4.53
C CYS A 64 -8.52 12.92 5.79
N ALA A 65 -9.79 12.51 5.64
CA ALA A 65 -10.81 12.58 6.68
C ALA A 65 -10.54 11.73 7.94
N ASP A 66 -9.64 10.74 7.87
CA ASP A 66 -9.16 10.01 9.04
C ASP A 66 -7.99 10.70 9.79
N GLY A 67 -7.64 11.93 9.37
CA GLY A 67 -6.57 12.72 9.98
C GLY A 67 -5.16 12.30 9.56
N GLN A 68 -5.02 11.43 8.56
CA GLN A 68 -3.73 11.02 8.04
C GLN A 68 -3.40 11.77 6.75
N TRP A 69 -2.16 12.22 6.63
CA TRP A 69 -1.65 12.78 5.39
C TRP A 69 -1.15 11.64 4.48
N ARG A 70 -1.62 11.63 3.23
CA ARG A 70 -1.27 10.62 2.22
C ARG A 70 -0.75 11.31 0.97
N GLN A 71 0.21 10.67 0.30
CA GLN A 71 0.68 11.09 -1.01
C GLN A 71 1.06 9.85 -1.83
N ILE A 72 0.76 9.90 -3.13
CA ILE A 72 1.29 8.96 -4.11
C ILE A 72 2.33 9.72 -4.94
N VAL A 73 3.52 9.13 -5.10
CA VAL A 73 4.57 9.65 -5.98
C VAL A 73 5.02 8.50 -6.87
N THR A 74 4.60 8.52 -8.12
CA THR A 74 5.04 7.57 -9.14
C THR A 74 6.44 7.91 -9.62
N ILE A 75 7.06 6.98 -10.35
CA ILE A 75 8.34 7.26 -11.01
C ILE A 75 8.22 8.41 -12.02
N GLU A 76 7.08 8.52 -12.70
CA GLU A 76 6.82 9.60 -13.67
C GLU A 76 6.67 10.96 -12.96
N ASP A 77 6.03 11.00 -11.79
CA ASP A 77 5.98 12.22 -10.96
C ASP A 77 7.38 12.62 -10.50
N ALA A 78 8.21 11.65 -10.10
CA ALA A 78 9.58 11.92 -9.69
C ALA A 78 10.41 12.51 -10.84
N LEU A 79 10.26 11.98 -12.06
CA LEU A 79 10.89 12.54 -13.26
C LEU A 79 10.39 13.95 -13.56
N ALA A 80 9.08 14.17 -13.53
CA ALA A 80 8.48 15.48 -13.74
C ALA A 80 8.95 16.50 -12.68
N GLY A 81 9.22 16.04 -11.46
CA GLY A 81 9.83 16.81 -10.37
C GLY A 81 11.34 17.05 -10.52
N GLY A 82 11.98 16.53 -11.56
CA GLY A 82 13.40 16.75 -11.87
C GLY A 82 14.35 15.63 -11.40
N CYS A 83 13.84 14.48 -10.96
CA CYS A 83 14.69 13.33 -10.65
C CYS A 83 15.14 12.62 -11.94
N THR A 84 16.39 12.85 -12.34
CA THR A 84 16.96 12.28 -13.58
C THR A 84 17.83 11.04 -13.33
N LEU A 85 17.62 10.34 -12.21
CA LEU A 85 18.45 9.19 -11.81
C LEU A 85 17.99 7.85 -12.38
N PHE A 86 16.82 7.79 -13.02
CA PHE A 86 16.19 6.56 -13.49
C PHE A 86 16.18 6.48 -15.03
N ASP A 87 16.39 5.28 -15.57
CA ASP A 87 16.15 4.96 -16.98
C ASP A 87 14.81 4.22 -17.10
N LEU A 88 13.75 4.94 -17.52
CA LEU A 88 12.40 4.37 -17.62
C LEU A 88 12.30 3.31 -18.72
N ASP A 89 13.04 3.45 -19.81
CA ASP A 89 13.00 2.50 -20.92
C ASP A 89 13.69 1.19 -20.54
N GLN A 90 14.73 1.25 -19.70
CA GLN A 90 15.31 0.06 -19.10
C GLN A 90 14.35 -0.59 -18.10
N LEU A 91 13.75 0.17 -17.19
CA LEU A 91 12.82 -0.37 -16.18
C LEU A 91 11.60 -1.04 -16.82
N ARG A 92 11.04 -0.45 -17.89
CA ARG A 92 9.93 -1.05 -18.65
C ARG A 92 10.31 -2.35 -19.37
N ARG A 93 11.59 -2.55 -19.72
CA ARG A 93 12.07 -3.80 -20.32
C ARG A 93 12.35 -4.90 -19.30
N GLU A 94 12.74 -4.52 -18.09
CA GLU A 94 13.09 -5.47 -17.02
C GLU A 94 11.87 -6.00 -16.24
N ASN A 95 10.73 -5.30 -16.32
CA ASN A 95 9.52 -5.62 -15.56
C ASN A 95 8.36 -5.96 -16.48
N SER A 96 7.44 -6.81 -16.01
CA SER A 96 6.16 -6.97 -16.69
C SER A 96 5.33 -5.68 -16.60
N ASP A 97 4.32 -5.53 -17.47
CA ASP A 97 3.43 -4.36 -17.40
C ASP A 97 2.71 -4.24 -16.05
N GLU A 98 2.37 -5.37 -15.43
CA GLU A 98 1.72 -5.43 -14.12
C GLU A 98 2.66 -5.03 -12.99
N ASP A 99 3.88 -5.60 -12.98
CA ASP A 99 4.92 -5.24 -12.02
C ASP A 99 5.28 -3.76 -12.16
N PHE A 100 5.35 -3.25 -13.40
CA PHE A 100 5.70 -1.87 -13.64
C PHE A 100 4.65 -0.92 -13.03
N LYS A 101 3.37 -1.22 -13.26
CA LYS A 101 2.25 -0.46 -12.69
C LYS A 101 2.25 -0.52 -11.16
N ASN A 102 2.48 -1.69 -10.59
CA ASN A 102 2.46 -1.86 -9.14
C ASN A 102 3.64 -1.15 -8.45
N LEU A 103 4.87 -1.43 -8.91
CA LEU A 103 6.09 -0.98 -8.26
C LEU A 103 6.42 0.47 -8.55
N PHE A 104 6.18 0.95 -9.78
CA PHE A 104 6.62 2.28 -10.22
C PHE A 104 5.47 3.26 -10.44
N MET A 105 4.26 2.79 -10.74
CA MET A 105 3.06 3.63 -10.88
C MET A 105 2.15 3.60 -9.65
N CYS A 106 2.55 2.88 -8.60
CA CYS A 106 1.83 2.79 -7.34
C CYS A 106 0.37 2.31 -7.47
N GLU A 107 0.09 1.44 -8.44
CA GLU A 107 -1.24 0.84 -8.60
C GLU A 107 -1.40 -0.36 -7.66
N PHE A 108 -2.54 -0.47 -6.98
CA PHE A 108 -2.87 -1.68 -6.22
C PHE A 108 -3.29 -2.79 -7.18
N VAL A 109 -2.71 -3.97 -7.01
CA VAL A 109 -3.07 -5.15 -7.79
C VAL A 109 -4.23 -5.89 -7.11
N ASP A 110 -5.22 -6.33 -7.88
CA ASP A 110 -6.24 -7.28 -7.38
C ASP A 110 -5.62 -8.68 -7.38
N ASP A 111 -5.55 -9.33 -6.23
CA ASP A 111 -5.00 -10.68 -6.06
C ASP A 111 -5.70 -11.74 -6.92
N LYS A 112 -6.89 -11.43 -7.47
CA LYS A 112 -7.57 -12.30 -8.44
C LYS A 112 -6.79 -12.48 -9.75
N ALA A 113 -5.76 -11.68 -10.01
CA ALA A 113 -4.86 -11.83 -11.15
C ALA A 113 -3.68 -12.79 -10.88
N SER A 114 -3.46 -13.24 -9.64
CA SER A 114 -2.45 -14.26 -9.38
C SER A 114 -2.82 -15.60 -10.03
N VAL A 115 -1.87 -16.19 -10.78
CA VAL A 115 -2.05 -17.50 -11.45
C VAL A 115 -2.45 -18.60 -10.47
N PHE A 116 -2.08 -18.47 -9.19
CA PHE A 116 -2.51 -19.35 -8.11
C PHE A 116 -3.02 -18.51 -6.93
N PRO A 117 -4.26 -18.72 -6.45
CA PRO A 117 -4.76 -18.09 -5.23
C PRO A 117 -3.84 -18.39 -4.05
N PHE A 118 -3.55 -17.39 -3.21
CA PHE A 118 -2.73 -17.57 -2.01
C PHE A 118 -3.28 -18.68 -1.09
N GLU A 119 -4.61 -18.81 -1.00
CA GLU A 119 -5.27 -19.89 -0.26
C GLU A 119 -4.95 -21.29 -0.79
N GLU A 120 -4.70 -21.44 -2.09
CA GLU A 120 -4.29 -22.73 -2.69
C GLU A 120 -2.82 -23.01 -2.39
N LEU A 121 -1.94 -22.00 -2.46
CA LEU A 121 -0.53 -22.13 -2.13
C LEU A 121 -0.31 -22.42 -0.64
N GLN A 122 -1.13 -21.85 0.24
CA GLN A 122 -1.06 -22.07 1.68
C GLN A 122 -1.33 -23.54 2.05
N ARG A 123 -2.10 -24.29 1.24
CA ARG A 123 -2.31 -25.73 1.44
C ARG A 123 -1.08 -26.58 1.11
N CYS A 124 -0.15 -26.04 0.33
CA CYS A 124 1.12 -26.67 0.01
C CYS A 124 2.24 -26.26 0.96
N MET A 125 1.99 -25.33 1.90
CA MET A 125 2.96 -24.99 2.93
C MET A 125 3.03 -26.13 3.95
N VAL A 126 4.25 -26.62 4.19
CA VAL A 126 4.54 -27.57 5.26
C VAL A 126 5.00 -26.78 6.47
N ASP A 127 4.33 -26.96 7.61
CA ASP A 127 4.78 -26.37 8.87
C ASP A 127 6.07 -27.08 9.30
N VAL A 128 7.17 -26.31 9.33
CA VAL A 128 8.50 -26.79 9.72
C VAL A 128 8.50 -27.32 11.17
N MET A 129 7.53 -26.92 12.00
CA MET A 129 7.39 -27.39 13.37
C MET A 129 6.62 -28.72 13.50
N GLU A 130 5.90 -29.15 12.47
CA GLU A 130 5.10 -30.40 12.49
C GLU A 130 5.82 -31.60 11.86
N THR A 131 6.87 -31.37 11.05
CA THR A 131 7.38 -32.41 10.12
C THR A 131 8.74 -33.00 10.51
N TRP A 132 9.36 -32.54 11.61
CA TRP A 132 10.63 -33.08 12.09
C TRP A 132 10.47 -33.68 13.50
N GLU A 133 9.82 -34.84 13.58
CA GLU A 133 10.03 -35.86 14.63
C GLU A 133 10.85 -37.02 14.09
#